data_AF-B6CKP4-F1
#
_entry.id   AF-B6CKP4-F1
#
_cell.length_a   1.000
_cell.length_b   1.000
_cell.length_c   1.000
_cell.angle_alpha   90.00
_cell.angle_beta   90.00
_cell.angle_gamma   90.00
#
_symmetry.space_group_name_H-M   'P 1'
#
loop_
_entity.id
_entity.type
_entity.pdbx_description
1 polymer ?
#
loop_
_entity_poly.entity_id
_entity_poly.type
_entity_poly.pdbx_seq_one_letter_code
_entity_poly.pdbx_strand_id
1 'polypeptide(L)'
;MPSRLNVFWLCAAALAALLRCAPAAPVDGAFTDNPAGDTSGEEWETERPADPLIALLKVVLEVIKTHRQEFEAEFHIRYDVLAQYNIPSLPADCPSTNFSMEALLHRLLQGLPVYTALLKYVEKEEPKSQIPSRFRQNSELLKQRITGKMRHAVQVTPLTSSQEQQLLRDLDSSDTFHRKMTAHSILYQLRSFLVDCKNAINKKEKLRESRANRAMTPVTLYYQS
;
A
#
# COMPACT_ATOMS: atom_id res chain seq x y z
N MET A 1 -28.49 -17.76 -2.02
CA MET A 1 -27.11 -17.99 -1.53
C MET A 1 -26.19 -18.17 -2.74
N PRO A 2 -25.48 -17.13 -3.21
CA PRO A 2 -24.52 -17.32 -4.29
C PRO A 2 -23.27 -17.98 -3.71
N SER A 3 -22.94 -19.15 -4.25
CA SER A 3 -21.91 -20.07 -3.78
C SER A 3 -20.51 -19.48 -3.95
N ARG A 4 -19.74 -19.47 -2.85
CA ARG A 4 -18.33 -19.02 -2.79
C ARG A 4 -17.39 -19.77 -3.75
N LEU A 5 -17.85 -20.89 -4.31
CA LEU A 5 -17.14 -21.66 -5.33
C LEU A 5 -16.94 -20.89 -6.64
N ASN A 6 -17.82 -19.93 -6.98
CA ASN A 6 -17.72 -19.26 -8.28
C ASN A 6 -16.57 -18.25 -8.37
N VAL A 7 -16.15 -17.66 -7.24
CA VAL A 7 -15.07 -16.66 -7.21
C VAL A 7 -13.70 -17.32 -7.42
N PHE A 8 -13.49 -18.51 -6.87
CA PHE A 8 -12.21 -19.21 -7.01
C PHE A 8 -11.94 -19.66 -8.46
N TRP A 9 -12.96 -20.11 -9.18
CA TRP A 9 -12.81 -20.50 -10.59
C TRP A 9 -12.49 -19.30 -11.50
N LEU A 10 -13.11 -18.14 -11.25
CA LEU A 10 -12.81 -16.91 -12.00
C LEU A 10 -11.36 -16.44 -11.79
N CYS A 11 -10.84 -16.54 -10.55
CA CYS A 11 -9.44 -16.20 -10.29
C CYS A 11 -8.44 -17.19 -10.90
N ALA A 12 -8.76 -18.49 -10.91
CA ALA A 12 -7.90 -19.50 -11.53
C ALA A 12 -7.83 -19.35 -13.06
N ALA A 13 -8.96 -19.06 -13.71
CA ALA A 13 -9.01 -18.83 -15.16
C ALA A 13 -8.21 -17.58 -15.58
N ALA A 14 -8.26 -16.50 -14.80
CA ALA A 14 -7.49 -15.29 -15.07
C ALA A 14 -5.97 -15.50 -14.99
N LEU A 15 -5.49 -16.33 -14.05
CA LEU A 15 -4.06 -16.67 -13.93
C LEU A 15 -3.58 -17.55 -15.09
N ALA A 16 -4.41 -18.48 -15.58
CA ALA A 16 -4.05 -19.33 -16.71
C ALA A 16 -3.93 -18.55 -18.03
N ALA A 17 -4.77 -17.51 -18.22
CA ALA A 17 -4.68 -16.64 -19.40
C ALA A 17 -3.38 -15.82 -19.43
N LEU A 18 -2.91 -15.36 -18.26
CA LEU A 18 -1.66 -14.58 -18.16
C LEU A 18 -0.41 -15.43 -18.43
N LEU A 19 -0.42 -16.71 -18.06
CA LEU A 19 0.71 -17.62 -18.32
C LEU A 19 0.85 -18.07 -19.78
N ARG A 20 -0.19 -17.91 -20.61
CA ARG A 20 -0.11 -18.18 -22.06
C ARG A 20 0.39 -16.99 -22.89
N CYS A 21 0.58 -15.81 -22.28
CA CYS A 21 1.13 -14.62 -22.93
C CYS A 21 2.63 -14.44 -22.71
N ALA A 22 3.41 -15.52 -22.75
CA ALA A 22 4.86 -15.45 -22.94
C ALA A 22 5.19 -15.72 -24.43
N PRO A 23 5.07 -14.72 -25.32
CA PRO A 23 5.54 -14.86 -26.69
C PRO A 23 7.07 -14.92 -26.67
N ALA A 24 7.58 -16.09 -27.08
CA ALA A 24 8.98 -16.27 -27.43
C ALA A 24 9.37 -15.28 -28.54
N ALA A 25 10.47 -14.58 -28.33
CA ALA A 25 11.03 -13.59 -29.23
C ALA A 25 11.33 -14.18 -30.62
N PRO A 26 10.87 -13.55 -31.71
CA PRO A 26 11.40 -13.80 -33.04
C PRO A 26 12.40 -12.72 -33.47
N VAL A 27 13.38 -13.22 -34.21
CA VAL A 27 14.62 -12.62 -34.72
C VAL A 27 14.39 -11.49 -35.72
N ASP A 28 15.40 -10.61 -35.76
CA ASP A 28 15.70 -9.55 -36.73
C ASP A 28 15.14 -9.74 -38.15
N GLY A 29 14.53 -8.67 -38.67
CA GLY A 29 14.07 -8.55 -40.05
C GLY A 29 13.92 -7.08 -40.46
N ALA A 30 14.76 -6.68 -41.40
CA ALA A 30 15.01 -5.33 -41.89
C ALA A 30 13.81 -4.52 -42.44
N PHE A 31 13.93 -3.20 -42.27
CA PHE A 31 13.47 -2.07 -43.08
C PHE A 31 12.63 -2.38 -44.34
N THR A 32 11.40 -1.87 -44.37
CA THR A 32 10.83 -1.29 -45.60
C THR A 32 9.85 -0.16 -45.27
N ASP A 33 9.91 0.87 -46.11
CA ASP A 33 9.36 2.21 -45.97
C ASP A 33 7.84 2.35 -45.75
N ASN A 34 7.54 3.48 -45.09
CA ASN A 34 6.24 4.14 -45.00
C ASN A 34 5.46 4.18 -46.32
N PRO A 35 4.14 4.07 -46.21
CA PRO A 35 3.30 5.11 -46.79
C PRO A 35 2.43 5.75 -45.70
N ALA A 36 2.41 7.08 -45.76
CA ALA A 36 1.61 7.97 -44.95
C ALA A 36 0.14 7.55 -44.96
N GLY A 37 -0.38 7.24 -43.78
CA GLY A 37 -1.81 7.16 -43.51
C GLY A 37 -2.04 7.94 -42.23
N ASP A 38 -2.54 9.17 -42.38
CA ASP A 38 -3.01 10.01 -41.27
C ASP A 38 -4.26 9.37 -40.65
N THR A 39 -4.08 8.27 -39.94
CA THR A 39 -5.08 7.79 -39.00
C THR A 39 -4.90 8.59 -37.73
N SER A 40 -5.73 9.63 -37.60
CA SER A 40 -6.13 10.28 -36.35
C SER A 40 -6.73 9.22 -35.42
N GLY A 41 -5.88 8.35 -34.91
CA GLY A 41 -6.19 7.37 -33.89
C GLY A 41 -6.21 8.11 -32.58
N GLU A 42 -7.43 8.44 -32.18
CA GLU A 42 -7.82 8.83 -30.82
C GLU A 42 -6.85 8.20 -29.83
N GLU A 43 -6.13 9.02 -29.07
CA GLU A 43 -5.22 8.53 -28.05
C GLU A 43 -6.08 7.72 -27.08
N TRP A 44 -6.04 6.39 -27.22
CA TRP A 44 -6.50 5.54 -26.14
C TRP A 44 -5.49 5.85 -25.06
N GLU A 45 -5.87 6.74 -24.13
CA GLU A 45 -5.32 6.76 -22.79
C GLU A 45 -5.53 5.34 -22.29
N THR A 46 -4.57 4.49 -22.61
CA THR A 46 -4.46 3.15 -22.08
C THR A 46 -4.17 3.43 -20.63
N GLU A 47 -5.24 3.58 -19.83
CA GLU A 47 -5.16 3.75 -18.40
C GLU A 47 -4.27 2.62 -17.92
N ARG A 48 -3.01 2.97 -17.64
CA ARG A 48 -2.03 1.99 -17.23
C ARG A 48 -2.65 1.29 -16.03
N PRO A 49 -2.70 -0.06 -16.02
CA PRO A 49 -3.31 -0.78 -14.90
C PRO A 49 -2.72 -0.26 -13.60
N ALA A 50 -3.60 0.17 -12.69
CA ALA A 50 -3.22 0.82 -11.44
C ALA A 50 -2.14 -0.01 -10.73
N ASP A 51 -1.13 0.67 -10.20
CA ASP A 51 -0.02 -0.01 -9.53
C ASP A 51 -0.56 -1.03 -8.50
N PRO A 52 -0.21 -2.33 -8.61
CA PRO A 52 -0.78 -3.37 -7.76
C PRO A 52 -0.54 -3.14 -6.26
N LEU A 53 0.58 -2.48 -5.88
CA LEU A 53 0.84 -2.12 -4.49
C LEU A 53 -0.09 -1.00 -4.02
N ILE A 54 -0.33 0.02 -4.85
CA ILE A 54 -1.30 1.08 -4.54
C ILE A 54 -2.72 0.52 -4.43
N ALA A 55 -3.11 -0.39 -5.33
CA ALA A 55 -4.40 -1.07 -5.27
C ALA A 55 -4.55 -1.86 -3.97
N LEU A 56 -3.53 -2.62 -3.57
CA LEU A 56 -3.55 -3.38 -2.31
C LEU A 56 -3.57 -2.46 -1.07
N LEU A 57 -2.81 -1.35 -1.08
CA LEU A 57 -2.87 -0.36 0.00
C LEU A 57 -4.27 0.25 0.15
N LYS A 58 -5.00 0.47 -0.96
CA LYS A 58 -6.41 0.90 -0.92
C LYS A 58 -7.28 -0.16 -0.24
N VAL A 59 -7.12 -1.44 -0.58
CA VAL A 59 -7.86 -2.54 0.09
C VAL A 59 -7.60 -2.57 1.59
N VAL A 60 -6.35 -2.40 2.03
CA VAL A 60 -6.03 -2.36 3.48
C VAL A 60 -6.62 -1.11 4.15
N LEU A 61 -6.59 0.04 3.50
CA LEU A 61 -7.24 1.25 4.02
C LEU A 61 -8.76 1.09 4.12
N GLU A 62 -9.39 0.35 3.20
CA GLU A 62 -10.81 0.02 3.28
C GLU A 62 -11.15 -0.86 4.49
N VAL A 63 -10.22 -1.70 4.96
CA VAL A 63 -10.40 -2.48 6.20
C VAL A 63 -10.51 -1.56 7.42
N ILE A 64 -9.78 -0.45 7.44
CA ILE A 64 -9.67 0.46 8.60
C ILE A 64 -10.62 1.67 8.46
N LYS A 65 -11.41 1.74 7.38
CA LYS A 65 -12.19 2.95 7.06
C LYS A 65 -13.27 3.31 8.09
N THR A 66 -13.86 2.31 8.74
CA THR A 66 -14.97 2.49 9.69
C THR A 66 -14.48 2.93 11.07
N HIS A 67 -13.19 2.77 11.36
CA HIS A 67 -12.60 3.03 12.67
C HIS A 67 -12.92 4.44 13.22
N ARG A 68 -12.93 5.47 12.36
CA ARG A 68 -13.29 6.83 12.79
C ARG A 68 -14.71 6.89 13.36
N GLN A 69 -15.67 6.33 12.64
CA GLN A 69 -17.08 6.36 13.02
C GLN A 69 -17.31 5.52 14.27
N GLU A 70 -16.65 4.36 14.37
CA GLU A 70 -16.69 3.49 15.55
C GLU A 70 -16.17 4.23 16.80
N PHE A 71 -15.01 4.89 16.70
CA PHE A 71 -14.43 5.67 17.79
C PHE A 71 -15.31 6.84 18.22
N GLU A 72 -15.76 7.67 17.27
CA GLU A 72 -16.56 8.85 17.56
C GLU A 72 -17.93 8.48 18.16
N ALA A 73 -18.51 7.35 17.76
CA ALA A 73 -19.76 6.82 18.33
C ALA A 73 -19.58 6.29 19.76
N GLU A 74 -18.44 5.68 20.08
CA GLU A 74 -18.17 5.16 21.43
C GLU A 74 -17.82 6.29 22.41
N PHE A 75 -16.92 7.19 22.03
CA PHE A 75 -16.34 8.17 22.97
C PHE A 75 -16.97 9.55 22.89
N HIS A 76 -17.72 9.88 21.83
CA HIS A 76 -18.28 11.23 21.62
C HIS A 76 -17.23 12.35 21.63
N ILE A 77 -15.98 12.02 21.28
CA ILE A 77 -14.84 12.93 21.20
C ILE A 77 -14.33 12.91 19.77
N ARG A 78 -13.77 14.03 19.30
CA ARG A 78 -13.21 14.15 17.95
C ARG A 78 -12.07 13.13 17.73
N TYR A 79 -12.06 12.46 16.58
CA TYR A 79 -11.08 11.43 16.25
C TYR A 79 -9.61 11.90 16.23
N ASP A 80 -9.35 13.19 16.04
CA ASP A 80 -7.99 13.75 16.00
C ASP A 80 -7.29 13.76 17.36
N VAL A 81 -8.01 13.59 18.47
CA VAL A 81 -7.40 13.48 19.80
C VAL A 81 -6.48 12.26 19.93
N LEU A 82 -6.71 11.22 19.13
CA LEU A 82 -5.91 9.99 19.11
C LEU A 82 -4.46 10.22 18.64
N ALA A 83 -4.20 11.32 17.93
CA ALA A 83 -2.84 11.70 17.54
C ALA A 83 -1.96 12.12 18.72
N GLN A 84 -2.57 12.52 19.83
CA GLN A 84 -1.87 13.00 21.03
C GLN A 84 -1.42 11.85 21.95
N TYR A 85 -1.89 10.63 21.68
CA TYR A 85 -1.48 9.44 22.41
C TYR A 85 -0.09 8.99 21.95
N ASN A 86 0.88 9.08 22.85
CA ASN A 86 2.25 8.69 22.58
C ASN A 86 2.40 7.17 22.68
N ILE A 87 2.69 6.53 21.56
CA ILE A 87 3.07 5.12 21.50
C ILE A 87 4.58 5.08 21.19
N PRO A 88 5.45 4.73 22.17
CA PRO A 88 6.90 4.91 22.06
C PRO A 88 7.56 4.20 20.87
N SER A 89 6.94 3.12 20.40
CA SER A 89 7.54 2.19 19.45
C SER A 89 6.91 2.23 18.06
N LEU A 90 6.26 3.34 17.70
CA LEU A 90 5.65 3.46 16.38
C LEU A 90 6.73 3.46 15.27
N PRO A 91 6.43 2.86 14.11
CA PRO A 91 7.27 3.01 12.93
C PRO A 91 7.43 4.47 12.56
N ALA A 92 8.62 4.84 12.11
CA ALA A 92 8.86 6.20 11.67
C ALA A 92 8.04 6.52 10.41
N ASP A 93 7.53 7.75 10.34
CA ASP A 93 6.65 8.21 9.25
C ASP A 93 7.29 8.06 7.86
N CYS A 94 6.42 8.11 6.84
CA CYS A 94 6.74 8.12 5.42
C CYS A 94 6.76 9.58 4.89
N PRO A 95 7.87 10.34 5.02
CA PRO A 95 7.95 11.70 4.49
C PRO A 95 7.83 11.72 2.97
N SER A 96 7.00 12.62 2.46
CA SER A 96 6.71 12.72 1.03
C SER A 96 7.83 13.39 0.19
N THR A 97 8.80 14.03 0.85
CA THR A 97 9.89 14.78 0.23
C THR A 97 11.24 14.12 0.54
N ASN A 98 12.18 14.17 -0.41
CA ASN A 98 13.58 13.76 -0.25
C ASN A 98 13.90 12.26 -0.07
N PHE A 99 12.92 11.36 -0.06
CA PHE A 99 13.19 9.92 -0.04
C PHE A 99 13.17 9.32 -1.45
N SER A 100 14.04 8.33 -1.69
CA SER A 100 13.96 7.47 -2.88
C SER A 100 12.75 6.54 -2.77
N MET A 101 12.29 6.00 -3.90
CA MET A 101 11.23 4.97 -3.87
C MET A 101 11.66 3.78 -3.00
N GLU A 102 12.92 3.35 -3.11
CA GLU A 102 13.48 2.25 -2.33
C GLU A 102 13.39 2.50 -0.82
N ALA A 103 13.75 3.71 -0.37
CA ALA A 103 13.70 4.06 1.05
C ALA A 103 12.26 4.13 1.58
N LEU A 104 11.30 4.58 0.76
CA LEU A 104 9.87 4.57 1.11
C LEU A 104 9.34 3.14 1.24
N LEU A 105 9.67 2.26 0.29
CA LEU A 105 9.29 0.85 0.31
C LEU A 105 9.89 0.14 1.53
N HIS A 106 11.15 0.43 1.85
CA HIS A 106 11.80 -0.09 3.05
C HIS A 106 11.11 0.37 4.34
N ARG A 107 10.72 1.65 4.44
CA ARG A 107 9.97 2.19 5.59
C ARG A 107 8.64 1.46 5.78
N LEU A 108 7.90 1.30 4.68
CA LEU A 108 6.63 0.57 4.68
C LEU A 108 6.85 -0.88 5.13
N LEU A 109 7.85 -1.56 4.58
CA LEU A 109 8.17 -2.96 4.91
C LEU A 109 8.56 -3.13 6.39
N GLN A 110 9.33 -2.20 6.96
CA GLN A 110 9.71 -2.21 8.38
C GLN A 110 8.55 -1.91 9.32
N GLY A 111 7.57 -1.11 8.90
CA GLY A 111 6.40 -0.79 9.72
C GLY A 111 5.40 -1.93 9.87
N LEU A 112 5.28 -2.81 8.86
CA LEU A 112 4.28 -3.88 8.87
C LEU A 112 4.42 -4.84 10.06
N PRO A 113 5.59 -5.39 10.42
CA PRO A 113 5.73 -6.25 11.59
C PRO A 113 5.38 -5.56 12.90
N VAL A 114 5.77 -4.29 13.07
CA VAL A 114 5.47 -3.50 14.26
C VAL A 114 3.97 -3.33 14.44
N TYR A 115 3.26 -2.91 13.39
CA TYR A 115 1.80 -2.81 13.45
C TYR A 115 1.11 -4.16 13.65
N THR A 116 1.59 -5.23 13.01
CA THR A 116 1.07 -6.59 13.25
C THR A 116 1.22 -7.01 14.72
N ALA A 117 2.33 -6.65 15.38
CA ALA A 117 2.52 -6.89 16.80
C ALA A 117 1.59 -6.02 17.67
N LEU A 118 1.53 -4.70 17.42
CA LEU A 118 0.66 -3.77 18.15
C LEU A 118 -0.83 -4.14 18.00
N LEU A 119 -1.24 -4.68 16.86
CA LEU A 119 -2.63 -5.13 16.64
C LEU A 119 -3.02 -6.33 17.52
N LYS A 120 -2.09 -7.06 18.14
CA LYS A 120 -2.43 -8.04 19.19
C LYS A 120 -3.02 -7.36 20.43
N TYR A 121 -2.56 -6.15 20.75
CA TYR A 121 -3.14 -5.33 21.81
C TYR A 121 -4.57 -4.91 21.44
N VAL A 122 -4.78 -4.47 20.19
CA VAL A 122 -6.11 -4.12 19.69
C VAL A 122 -7.06 -5.33 19.69
N GLU A 123 -6.59 -6.52 19.31
CA GLU A 123 -7.39 -7.75 19.34
C GLU A 123 -7.82 -8.15 20.76
N LYS A 124 -7.00 -7.83 21.78
CA LYS A 124 -7.32 -8.05 23.20
C LYS A 124 -8.38 -7.07 23.71
N GLU A 125 -8.23 -5.78 23.45
CA GLU A 125 -9.14 -4.75 23.97
C GLU A 125 -10.44 -4.63 23.13
N GLU A 126 -10.38 -4.94 21.84
CA GLU A 126 -11.50 -4.87 20.87
C GLU A 126 -11.76 -6.21 20.17
N PRO A 127 -12.22 -7.26 20.90
CA PRO A 127 -12.33 -8.63 20.36
C PRO A 127 -13.37 -8.78 19.23
N LYS A 128 -14.29 -7.82 19.09
CA LYS A 128 -15.27 -7.79 18.00
C LYS A 128 -14.70 -7.18 16.71
N SER A 129 -13.57 -6.48 16.79
CA SER A 129 -12.95 -5.83 15.65
C SER A 129 -12.39 -6.84 14.68
N GLN A 130 -12.77 -6.73 13.41
CA GLN A 130 -12.19 -7.54 12.33
C GLN A 130 -10.91 -6.92 11.75
N ILE A 131 -10.51 -5.72 12.22
CA ILE A 131 -9.36 -4.99 11.68
C ILE A 131 -8.05 -5.78 11.88
N PRO A 132 -7.71 -6.30 13.08
CA PRO A 132 -6.45 -7.02 13.30
C PRO A 132 -6.26 -8.23 12.38
N SER A 133 -7.29 -9.07 12.25
CA SER A 133 -7.22 -10.30 11.46
C SER A 133 -7.14 -10.02 9.96
N ARG A 134 -7.94 -9.07 9.45
CA ARG A 134 -7.90 -8.65 8.05
C ARG A 134 -6.59 -7.93 7.70
N PHE A 135 -6.07 -7.09 8.59
CA PHE A 135 -4.78 -6.44 8.38
C PHE A 135 -3.66 -7.49 8.29
N ARG A 136 -3.62 -8.47 9.21
CA ARG A 136 -2.61 -9.54 9.20
C ARG A 136 -2.58 -10.29 7.88
N GLN A 137 -3.74 -10.69 7.36
CA GLN A 137 -3.85 -11.36 6.06
C GLN A 137 -3.31 -10.51 4.90
N ASN A 138 -3.68 -9.22 4.85
CA ASN A 138 -3.21 -8.33 3.80
C ASN A 138 -1.74 -7.90 3.98
N SER A 139 -1.21 -7.92 5.21
CA SER A 139 0.16 -7.51 5.51
C SER A 139 1.18 -8.45 4.86
N GLU A 140 0.89 -9.75 4.78
CA GLU A 140 1.76 -10.71 4.07
C GLU A 140 1.76 -10.47 2.56
N LEU A 141 0.59 -10.17 1.98
CA LEU A 141 0.50 -9.79 0.57
C LEU A 141 1.22 -8.46 0.30
N LEU A 142 1.12 -7.49 1.21
CA LEU A 142 1.85 -6.24 1.10
C LEU A 142 3.36 -6.49 1.12
N LYS A 143 3.88 -7.31 2.03
CA LYS A 143 5.30 -7.68 2.07
C LYS A 143 5.78 -8.24 0.73
N GLN A 144 5.03 -9.17 0.13
CA GLN A 144 5.36 -9.73 -1.19
C GLN A 144 5.35 -8.67 -2.30
N ARG A 145 4.36 -7.78 -2.32
CA ARG A 145 4.28 -6.71 -3.34
C ARG A 145 5.37 -5.67 -3.19
N ILE A 146 5.72 -5.31 -1.95
CA ILE A 146 6.78 -4.34 -1.64
C ILE A 146 8.13 -4.94 -2.07
N THR A 147 8.45 -6.14 -1.62
CA THR A 147 9.72 -6.81 -1.95
C THR A 147 9.87 -7.04 -3.46
N GLY A 148 8.81 -7.40 -4.17
CA GLY A 148 8.83 -7.51 -5.64
C GLY A 148 9.00 -6.19 -6.39
N LYS A 149 8.75 -5.04 -5.74
CA LYS A 149 8.92 -3.70 -6.32
C LYS A 149 10.28 -3.07 -5.97
N MET A 150 10.93 -3.54 -4.91
CA MET A 150 12.26 -3.08 -4.49
C MET A 150 13.33 -3.54 -5.48
N ARG A 151 14.30 -2.67 -5.77
CA ARG A 151 15.43 -3.03 -6.64
C ARG A 151 16.36 -4.02 -5.94
N HIS A 152 16.54 -3.84 -4.63
CA HIS A 152 17.28 -4.76 -3.79
C HIS A 152 16.30 -5.28 -2.73
N ALA A 153 15.90 -6.54 -2.86
CA ALA A 153 15.01 -7.15 -1.89
C ALA A 153 15.72 -7.19 -0.52
N VAL A 154 15.44 -6.21 0.34
CA VAL A 154 15.91 -6.18 1.72
C VAL A 154 15.01 -7.10 2.53
N GLN A 155 15.62 -8.04 3.24
CA GLN A 155 14.89 -8.80 4.24
C GLN A 155 14.66 -7.92 5.47
N VAL A 156 13.40 -7.76 5.86
CA VAL A 156 13.09 -7.17 7.16
C VAL A 156 13.26 -8.26 8.19
N THR A 157 14.16 -8.01 9.15
CA THR A 157 14.31 -8.86 10.32
C THR A 157 12.96 -8.98 11.02
N PRO A 158 12.40 -10.20 11.15
CA PRO A 158 11.16 -10.37 11.89
C PRO A 158 11.37 -9.95 13.34
N LEU A 159 10.32 -9.42 13.96
CA LEU A 159 10.36 -9.14 15.39
C LEU A 159 10.55 -10.46 16.14
N THR A 160 11.52 -10.47 17.05
CA THR A 160 11.69 -11.56 18.00
C THR A 160 10.52 -11.58 18.99
N SER A 161 10.23 -12.73 19.58
CA SER A 161 9.17 -12.83 20.60
C SER A 161 9.40 -11.88 21.78
N SER A 162 10.65 -11.64 22.18
CA SER A 162 10.98 -10.69 23.25
C SER A 162 10.69 -9.24 22.85
N GLN A 163 10.98 -8.85 21.61
CA GLN A 163 10.63 -7.52 21.09
C GLN A 163 9.12 -7.35 21.00
N GLU A 164 8.39 -8.33 20.45
CA GLU A 164 6.92 -8.26 20.41
C GLU A 164 6.31 -8.14 21.81
N GLN A 165 6.81 -8.92 22.78
CA GLN A 165 6.32 -8.83 24.16
C GLN A 165 6.68 -7.49 24.80
N GLN A 166 7.86 -6.93 24.52
CA GLN A 166 8.23 -5.60 25.02
C GLN A 166 7.27 -4.54 24.47
N LEU A 167 6.98 -4.56 23.15
CA LEU A 167 6.00 -3.66 22.53
C LEU A 167 4.64 -3.74 23.23
N LEU A 168 4.19 -4.93 23.63
CA LEU A 168 2.90 -5.10 24.30
C LEU A 168 2.95 -4.68 25.78
N ARG A 169 4.04 -4.97 26.50
CA ARG A 169 4.23 -4.54 27.88
C ARG A 169 4.28 -3.03 28.02
N ASP A 170 4.89 -2.34 27.06
CA ASP A 170 5.00 -0.88 27.04
C ASP A 170 3.62 -0.19 26.89
N LEU A 171 2.57 -0.94 26.55
CA LEU A 171 1.18 -0.46 26.43
C LEU A 171 0.30 -0.84 27.63
N ASP A 172 0.79 -1.67 28.56
CA ASP A 172 -0.01 -2.15 29.67
C ASP A 172 -0.40 -1.00 30.61
N SER A 173 -1.69 -0.93 30.94
CA SER A 173 -2.23 0.04 31.88
C SER A 173 -3.38 -0.56 32.69
N SER A 174 -3.46 -0.20 33.97
CA SER A 174 -4.59 -0.58 34.83
C SER A 174 -5.87 0.17 34.46
N ASP A 175 -5.77 1.36 33.87
CA ASP A 175 -6.92 2.17 33.49
C ASP A 175 -7.55 1.68 32.18
N THR A 176 -8.81 1.24 32.27
CA THR A 176 -9.60 0.79 31.12
C THR A 176 -9.78 1.87 30.07
N PHE A 177 -9.98 3.13 30.47
CA PHE A 177 -10.14 4.22 29.50
C PHE A 177 -8.85 4.41 28.71
N HIS A 178 -7.71 4.49 29.41
CA HIS A 178 -6.40 4.57 28.76
C HIS A 178 -6.14 3.38 27.85
N ARG A 179 -6.46 2.14 28.28
CA ARG A 179 -6.26 0.95 27.44
C ARG A 179 -7.03 1.02 26.12
N LYS A 180 -8.31 1.39 26.17
CA LYS A 180 -9.14 1.56 24.97
C LYS A 180 -8.62 2.68 24.07
N MET A 181 -8.27 3.82 24.66
CA MET A 181 -7.76 4.96 23.91
C MET A 181 -6.42 4.63 23.21
N THR A 182 -5.56 3.83 23.86
CA THR A 182 -4.35 3.27 23.26
C THR A 182 -4.66 2.34 22.08
N ALA A 183 -5.66 1.45 22.19
CA ALA A 183 -6.08 0.58 21.09
C ALA A 183 -6.57 1.39 19.87
N HIS A 184 -7.40 2.41 20.09
CA HIS A 184 -7.83 3.32 19.03
C HIS A 184 -6.69 4.17 18.47
N SER A 185 -5.73 4.59 19.30
CA SER A 185 -4.56 5.33 18.83
C SER A 185 -3.68 4.46 17.92
N ILE A 186 -3.48 3.17 18.23
CA ILE A 186 -2.78 2.23 17.33
C ILE A 186 -3.44 2.19 15.95
N LEU A 187 -4.77 2.09 15.90
CA LEU A 187 -5.53 2.07 14.64
C LEU A 187 -5.47 3.42 13.90
N TYR A 188 -5.50 4.53 14.63
CA TYR A 188 -5.31 5.87 14.08
C TYR A 188 -3.95 6.00 13.40
N GLN A 189 -2.88 5.62 14.11
CA GLN A 189 -1.50 5.74 13.65
C GLN A 189 -1.22 4.80 12.48
N LEU A 190 -1.75 3.57 12.53
CA LEU A 190 -1.70 2.64 11.41
C LEU A 190 -2.33 3.24 10.16
N ARG A 191 -3.53 3.83 10.28
CA ARG A 191 -4.20 4.47 9.15
C ARG A 191 -3.36 5.63 8.61
N SER A 192 -2.82 6.49 9.48
CA SER A 192 -1.98 7.62 9.07
C SER A 192 -0.76 7.13 8.29
N PHE A 193 -0.02 6.19 8.87
CA PHE A 193 1.17 5.57 8.26
C PHE A 193 0.89 5.02 6.86
N LEU A 194 -0.19 4.24 6.69
CA LEU A 194 -0.56 3.68 5.39
C LEU A 194 -0.99 4.75 4.38
N VAL A 195 -1.71 5.78 4.82
CA VAL A 195 -2.10 6.92 3.96
C VAL A 195 -0.86 7.67 3.49
N ASP A 196 0.08 7.96 4.39
CA ASP A 196 1.29 8.70 4.07
C ASP A 196 2.17 7.92 3.10
N CYS A 197 2.41 6.63 3.35
CA CYS A 197 3.19 5.80 2.43
C CYS A 197 2.47 5.67 1.07
N LYS A 198 1.14 5.45 1.03
CA LYS A 198 0.38 5.41 -0.23
C LYS A 198 0.51 6.72 -1.01
N ASN A 199 0.33 7.85 -0.34
CA ASN A 199 0.41 9.17 -0.97
C ASN A 199 1.82 9.45 -1.49
N ALA A 200 2.85 9.11 -0.72
CA ALA A 200 4.25 9.26 -1.12
C ALA A 200 4.59 8.40 -2.34
N ILE A 201 4.19 7.12 -2.36
CA ILE A 201 4.41 6.21 -3.50
C ILE A 201 3.69 6.74 -4.74
N ASN A 202 2.40 7.04 -4.64
CA ASN A 202 1.59 7.56 -5.74
C ASN A 202 2.17 8.87 -6.32
N LYS A 203 2.61 9.79 -5.46
CA LYS A 203 3.27 11.04 -5.89
C LYS A 203 4.55 10.74 -6.69
N LYS A 204 5.37 9.78 -6.26
CA LYS A 204 6.60 9.39 -6.96
C LYS A 204 6.32 8.70 -8.29
N GLU A 205 5.26 7.91 -8.37
CA GLU A 205 4.84 7.26 -9.61
C GLU A 205 4.39 8.28 -10.65
N LYS A 206 3.51 9.21 -10.26
CA LYS A 206 3.08 10.32 -11.13
C LYS A 206 4.25 11.19 -11.61
N LEU A 207 5.22 11.46 -10.72
CA LEU A 207 6.43 12.20 -11.09
C LEU A 207 7.30 11.41 -12.09
N ARG A 208 7.39 10.09 -11.95
CA ARG A 208 8.10 9.23 -12.91
C ARG A 208 7.40 9.23 -14.27
N GLU A 209 6.09 9.15 -14.29
CA GLU A 209 5.26 9.16 -15.50
C GLU A 209 5.37 10.50 -16.25
N SER A 210 5.17 11.62 -15.55
CA SER A 210 5.31 12.95 -16.16
C SER A 210 6.71 13.20 -16.75
N ARG A 211 7.76 12.67 -16.14
CA ARG A 211 9.13 12.73 -16.70
C ARG A 211 9.29 11.87 -17.93
N ALA A 212 8.72 10.66 -17.94
CA ALA A 212 8.74 9.78 -19.11
C ALA A 212 8.00 10.42 -20.30
N ASN A 213 6.84 11.02 -20.05
CA ASN A 213 6.05 11.68 -21.10
C ASN A 213 6.77 12.91 -21.67
N ARG A 214 7.42 13.74 -20.84
CA ARG A 214 8.22 14.89 -21.30
C ARG A 214 9.45 14.49 -22.12
N ALA A 215 10.02 13.32 -21.85
CA ALA A 215 11.14 12.81 -22.63
C ALA A 215 10.71 12.31 -24.03
N MET A 216 9.41 12.03 -24.23
CA MET A 216 8.85 11.55 -25.50
C MET A 216 8.26 12.64 -26.38
N THR A 217 7.89 13.81 -25.83
CA THR A 217 7.38 14.92 -26.66
C THR A 217 8.47 15.43 -27.61
N PRO A 218 8.31 15.33 -28.94
CA PRO A 218 9.29 15.81 -29.89
C PRO A 218 9.50 17.32 -29.73
N VAL A 219 10.75 17.76 -29.74
CA VAL A 219 11.12 19.18 -29.70
C VAL A 219 10.64 19.82 -31.01
N THR A 220 9.50 20.51 -30.97
CA THR A 220 9.02 21.33 -32.07
C THR A 220 9.93 22.54 -32.20
N LEU A 221 10.95 22.45 -33.06
CA LEU A 221 11.73 23.61 -33.48
C LEU A 221 10.84 24.43 -34.43
N TYR A 222 10.29 25.52 -33.92
CA TYR A 222 9.66 26.54 -34.75
C TYR A 222 10.75 27.18 -35.61
N TYR A 223 10.80 26.81 -36.89
CA TYR A 223 11.53 27.57 -37.90
C TYR A 223 10.81 28.91 -38.05
N GLN A 224 11.42 29.99 -37.55
CA GLN A 224 11.06 31.34 -37.93
C GLN A 224 11.74 31.64 -39.27
N SER A 225 10.92 31.83 -40.30
CA SER A 225 11.32 32.37 -41.60
C SER A 225 11.48 33.88 -41.56
#